data_AF-A0A4Q5C827-F1
#
_entry.id   AF-A0A4Q5C827-F1
#
_cell.length_a   1.000
_cell.length_b   1.000
_cell.length_c   1.000
_cell.angle_alpha   90.00
_cell.angle_beta   90.00
_cell.angle_gamma   90.00
#
_symmetry.space_group_name_H-M   'P 1'
#
loop_
_entity.id
_entity.type
_entity.pdbx_description
1 polymer ?
#
loop_
_entity_poly.entity_id
_entity_poly.type
_entity_poly.pdbx_seq_one_letter_code
_entity_poly.pdbx_strand_id
1 'polypeptide(L)'
;MEKKIKDNEDFKETPKGGVIVYNLDNDENRRIFELCYRTHKTLINPLLNWDDEFLWWYIKTNNIPLNPLYGCGQCRVGCIGCPIAGERRWKEFERYPKYKEAYIRAFDKMLIERERRGLKNRDLWKTGIKVFKWWMEDKNIDGQLAFGEDMEIYEAYTDYINFR
;
A
#
# COMPACT_ATOMS: atom_id res chain seq x y z
N MET A 1 -11.64 24.96 -20.84
CA MET A 1 -10.85 23.72 -20.75
C MET A 1 -9.66 23.87 -19.80
N GLU A 2 -8.87 24.94 -19.92
CA GLU A 2 -7.72 25.20 -19.02
C GLU A 2 -8.05 25.20 -17.52
N LYS A 3 -9.19 25.78 -17.11
CA LYS A 3 -9.63 25.75 -15.70
C LYS A 3 -9.92 24.34 -15.15
N LYS A 4 -10.30 23.37 -15.99
CA LYS A 4 -10.54 21.98 -15.57
C LYS A 4 -9.25 21.15 -15.44
N ILE A 5 -8.15 21.65 -16.02
CA ILE A 5 -6.85 20.96 -16.04
C ILE A 5 -6.00 21.41 -14.84
N LYS A 6 -6.09 22.68 -14.43
CA LYS A 6 -5.30 23.22 -13.31
C LYS A 6 -5.68 22.68 -11.93
N ASP A 7 -6.95 22.31 -11.73
CA ASP A 7 -7.48 21.90 -10.42
C ASP A 7 -7.77 20.39 -10.33
N ASN A 8 -7.33 19.62 -11.32
CA ASN A 8 -7.60 18.18 -11.39
C ASN A 8 -6.28 17.40 -11.37
N GLU A 9 -6.07 16.64 -10.28
CA GLU A 9 -4.83 15.91 -9.99
C GLU A 9 -4.48 14.85 -11.05
N ASP A 10 -5.46 14.45 -11.87
CA ASP A 10 -5.29 13.49 -12.97
C ASP A 10 -4.43 14.00 -14.12
N PHE A 11 -4.29 15.32 -14.26
CA PHE A 11 -3.65 15.93 -15.41
C PHE A 11 -2.33 16.57 -15.00
N LYS A 12 -1.21 15.89 -15.30
CA LYS A 12 0.12 16.50 -15.14
C LYS A 12 0.56 17.16 -16.44
N GLU A 13 0.77 18.47 -16.39
CA GLU A 13 1.44 19.19 -17.47
C GLU A 13 2.91 18.80 -17.53
N THR A 14 3.37 18.45 -18.73
CA THR A 14 4.78 18.29 -19.03
C THR A 14 5.44 19.66 -19.18
N PRO A 15 6.76 19.78 -18.98
CA PRO A 15 7.50 21.02 -19.22
C PRO A 15 7.38 21.56 -20.66
N LYS A 16 6.85 20.77 -21.60
CA LYS A 16 6.63 21.13 -23.01
C LYS A 16 5.15 21.40 -23.34
N GLY A 17 4.27 21.50 -22.33
CA GLY A 17 2.85 21.85 -22.52
C GLY A 17 1.92 20.70 -22.95
N GLY A 18 2.40 19.45 -22.95
CA GLY A 18 1.55 18.26 -23.12
C GLY A 18 0.96 17.79 -21.79
N VAL A 19 -0.24 17.18 -21.81
CA VAL A 19 -0.92 16.66 -20.61
C VAL A 19 -0.70 15.14 -20.51
N ILE A 20 -0.25 14.67 -19.35
CA ILE A 20 -0.16 13.24 -19.01
C ILE A 20 -1.37 12.87 -18.16
N VAL A 21 -2.11 11.86 -18.62
CA VAL A 21 -3.13 11.15 -17.83
C VAL A 21 -2.55 9.79 -17.47
N TYR A 22 -2.52 9.45 -16.18
CA TYR A 22 -2.08 8.13 -15.73
C TYR A 22 -3.24 7.13 -15.79
N ASN A 23 -3.00 5.99 -16.43
CA ASN A 23 -4.02 4.96 -16.65
C ASN A 23 -4.19 4.01 -15.46
N LEU A 24 -3.55 4.31 -14.32
CA LEU A 24 -3.44 3.40 -13.16
C LEU A 24 -4.13 3.96 -11.93
N ASP A 25 -4.63 5.19 -11.99
CA ASP A 25 -5.28 5.86 -10.88
C ASP A 25 -6.78 5.58 -10.92
N ASN A 26 -7.35 5.36 -9.73
CA ASN A 26 -8.78 5.09 -9.56
C ASN A 26 -9.52 6.41 -9.36
N ASP A 27 -9.60 7.21 -10.42
CA ASP A 27 -10.24 8.53 -10.40
C ASP A 27 -11.73 8.45 -10.79
N GLU A 28 -12.51 9.46 -10.42
CA GLU A 28 -13.90 9.60 -10.86
C GLU A 28 -14.03 9.90 -12.37
N ASN A 29 -12.98 10.42 -13.00
CA ASN A 29 -12.96 10.80 -14.42
C ASN A 29 -12.66 9.62 -15.36
N ARG A 30 -12.50 8.40 -14.83
CA ARG A 30 -12.23 7.18 -15.61
C ARG A 30 -13.41 6.87 -16.53
N ARG A 31 -13.12 6.25 -17.68
CA ARG A 31 -14.13 5.92 -18.71
C ARG A 31 -14.12 4.43 -19.01
N ILE A 32 -15.26 3.92 -19.47
CA ILE A 32 -15.33 2.51 -19.91
C ILE A 32 -14.35 2.26 -21.05
N PHE A 33 -14.15 3.24 -21.94
CA PHE A 33 -13.19 3.16 -23.04
C PHE A 33 -12.21 4.32 -22.96
N GLU A 34 -10.92 4.01 -22.89
CA GLU A 34 -9.84 5.00 -22.86
C GLU A 34 -8.77 4.65 -23.88
N LEU A 35 -8.32 5.65 -24.64
CA LEU A 35 -7.26 5.50 -25.63
C LEU A 35 -6.02 6.28 -25.19
N CYS A 36 -4.93 5.56 -24.93
CA CYS A 36 -3.64 6.19 -24.69
C CYS A 36 -2.96 6.49 -26.03
N TYR A 37 -3.11 7.73 -26.52
CA TYR A 37 -2.52 8.17 -27.80
C TYR A 37 -1.00 7.99 -27.88
N ARG A 38 -0.27 8.07 -26.75
CA ARG A 38 1.19 7.89 -26.71
C ARG A 38 1.63 6.45 -26.91
N THR A 39 0.84 5.49 -26.42
CA THR A 39 1.20 4.06 -26.46
C THR A 39 0.33 3.25 -27.42
N HIS A 40 -0.65 3.90 -28.05
CA HIS A 40 -1.69 3.28 -28.88
C HIS A 40 -2.42 2.12 -28.19
N LYS A 41 -2.51 2.18 -26.85
CA LYS A 41 -3.22 1.17 -26.05
C LYS A 41 -4.66 1.62 -25.80
N THR A 42 -5.58 0.70 -26.00
CA THR A 42 -6.98 0.85 -25.59
C THR A 42 -7.19 0.14 -24.26
N LEU A 43 -7.70 0.86 -23.27
CA LEU A 43 -8.11 0.33 -21.97
C LEU A 43 -9.63 0.23 -21.94
N ILE A 44 -10.14 -0.88 -21.41
CA ILE A 44 -11.57 -1.11 -21.24
C ILE A 44 -11.82 -1.43 -19.77
N ASN A 45 -12.68 -0.62 -19.12
CA ASN A 45 -13.05 -0.75 -17.70
C ASN A 45 -14.51 -1.25 -17.58
N PRO A 46 -14.78 -2.57 -17.73
CA PRO A 46 -16.15 -3.08 -17.85
C PRO A 46 -16.98 -2.99 -16.56
N LEU A 47 -16.31 -2.88 -15.41
CA LEU A 47 -16.93 -2.80 -14.09
C LEU A 47 -17.02 -1.36 -13.55
N LEU A 48 -16.69 -0.34 -14.37
CA LEU A 48 -16.58 1.04 -13.91
C LEU A 48 -17.85 1.56 -13.21
N ASN A 49 -19.02 1.20 -13.74
CA ASN A 49 -20.32 1.66 -13.23
C ASN A 49 -20.95 0.67 -12.24
N TRP A 50 -20.21 -0.34 -11.78
CA TRP A 50 -20.72 -1.30 -10.79
C TRP A 50 -20.46 -0.72 -9.40
N ASP A 51 -21.52 -0.58 -8.62
CA ASP A 51 -21.38 -0.35 -7.19
C ASP A 51 -21.08 -1.67 -6.45
N ASP A 52 -20.70 -1.54 -5.18
CA ASP A 52 -20.35 -2.68 -4.33
C ASP A 52 -21.53 -3.65 -4.17
N GLU A 53 -22.76 -3.13 -4.03
CA GLU A 53 -23.95 -3.97 -3.83
C GLU A 53 -24.23 -4.86 -5.05
N PHE A 54 -24.21 -4.28 -6.25
CA PHE A 54 -24.40 -4.98 -7.50
C PHE A 54 -23.28 -5.99 -7.75
N LEU A 55 -22.03 -5.62 -7.47
CA LEU A 55 -20.89 -6.54 -7.58
C LEU A 55 -21.08 -7.77 -6.68
N TRP A 56 -21.44 -7.57 -5.42
CA TRP A 56 -21.68 -8.67 -4.48
C TRP A 56 -22.90 -9.51 -4.86
N TRP A 57 -23.99 -8.88 -5.31
CA TRP A 57 -25.15 -9.59 -5.84
C TRP A 57 -24.78 -10.47 -7.03
N TYR A 58 -24.00 -9.94 -7.98
CA TYR A 58 -23.57 -10.66 -9.18
C TYR A 58 -22.69 -11.87 -8.84
N ILE A 59 -21.71 -11.69 -7.95
CA ILE A 59 -20.83 -12.76 -7.47
C ILE A 59 -21.65 -13.90 -6.84
N LYS A 60 -22.61 -13.56 -5.96
CA LYS A 60 -23.45 -14.54 -5.28
C LYS A 60 -24.40 -15.26 -6.25
N THR A 61 -25.06 -14.51 -7.12
CA THR A 61 -26.04 -15.06 -8.08
C THR A 61 -25.41 -16.03 -9.07
N ASN A 62 -24.14 -15.79 -9.45
CA ASN A 62 -23.41 -16.63 -10.39
C ASN A 62 -22.51 -17.68 -9.70
N ASN A 63 -22.58 -17.82 -8.37
CA ASN A 63 -21.75 -18.74 -7.59
C ASN A 63 -20.24 -18.62 -7.90
N ILE A 64 -19.74 -17.39 -8.07
CA ILE A 64 -18.34 -17.16 -8.43
C ILE A 64 -17.45 -17.49 -7.22
N PRO A 65 -16.49 -18.43 -7.34
CA PRO A 65 -15.55 -18.72 -6.26
C PRO A 65 -14.67 -17.51 -5.97
N LEU A 66 -14.59 -17.12 -4.69
CA LEU A 66 -13.75 -16.02 -4.25
C LEU A 66 -12.51 -16.53 -3.54
N ASN A 67 -11.49 -15.66 -3.47
CA ASN A 67 -10.36 -15.90 -2.59
C ASN A 67 -10.85 -16.03 -1.13
N PRO A 68 -10.51 -17.12 -0.41
CA PRO A 68 -10.94 -17.34 0.97
C PRO A 68 -10.58 -16.21 1.95
N LEU A 69 -9.56 -15.41 1.65
CA LEU A 69 -9.17 -14.27 2.47
C LEU A 69 -10.26 -13.20 2.57
N TYR A 70 -11.13 -13.06 1.56
CA TYR A 70 -12.31 -12.20 1.66
C TYR A 70 -13.27 -12.67 2.76
N GLY A 71 -13.38 -13.98 2.98
CA GLY A 71 -14.11 -14.56 4.11
C GLY A 71 -13.40 -14.40 5.46
N CYS A 72 -12.13 -14.02 5.46
CA CYS A 72 -11.33 -13.77 6.67
C CYS A 72 -11.27 -12.28 7.05
N GLY A 73 -12.25 -11.47 6.63
CA GLY A 73 -12.33 -10.05 6.95
C GLY A 73 -11.40 -9.14 6.14
N GLN A 74 -10.74 -9.65 5.09
CA GLN A 74 -9.94 -8.82 4.19
C GLN A 74 -10.83 -8.23 3.10
N CYS A 75 -10.89 -6.90 2.97
CA CYS A 75 -11.62 -6.27 1.86
C CYS A 75 -10.75 -6.01 0.61
N ARG A 76 -9.44 -6.21 0.71
CA ARG A 76 -8.48 -6.17 -0.41
C ARG A 76 -7.46 -7.29 -0.22
N VAL A 77 -7.20 -8.06 -1.27
CA VAL A 77 -6.16 -9.10 -1.26
C VAL A 77 -5.03 -8.64 -2.18
N GLY A 78 -3.83 -8.52 -1.63
CA GLY A 78 -2.64 -8.07 -2.35
C GLY A 78 -1.36 -8.59 -1.69
N CYS A 79 -0.25 -7.86 -1.88
CA CYS A 79 1.03 -8.19 -1.24
C CYS A 79 0.95 -7.98 0.28
N ILE A 80 1.50 -8.92 1.05
CA ILE A 80 1.74 -8.75 2.49
C ILE A 80 2.71 -7.58 2.69
N GLY A 81 2.33 -6.62 3.53
CA GLY A 81 3.14 -5.44 3.80
C GLY A 81 3.04 -4.36 2.72
N CYS A 82 2.04 -4.36 1.84
CA CYS A 82 1.90 -3.30 0.83
C CYS A 82 1.80 -1.90 1.49
N PRO A 83 2.67 -0.92 1.16
CA PRO A 83 2.61 0.41 1.79
C PRO A 83 1.23 1.09 1.67
N ILE A 84 0.51 0.82 0.58
CA ILE A 84 -0.82 1.34 0.30
C ILE A 84 -1.88 0.77 1.26
N ALA A 85 -1.62 -0.35 1.93
CA ALA A 85 -2.51 -0.93 2.93
C ALA A 85 -2.49 -0.16 4.27
N GLY A 86 -1.60 0.83 4.43
CA GLY A 86 -1.51 1.65 5.63
C GLY A 86 -1.25 0.82 6.89
N GLU A 87 -2.03 1.08 7.93
CA GLU A 87 -1.89 0.44 9.26
C GLU A 87 -2.32 -1.04 9.27
N ARG A 88 -3.07 -1.51 8.27
CA ARG A 88 -3.49 -2.92 8.19
C ARG A 88 -2.32 -3.88 8.07
N ARG A 89 -1.17 -3.39 7.60
CA ARG A 89 0.09 -4.14 7.51
C ARG A 89 0.50 -4.75 8.86
N TRP A 90 0.20 -4.10 9.99
CA TRP A 90 0.54 -4.64 11.31
C TRP A 90 -0.15 -6.00 11.56
N LYS A 91 -1.45 -6.09 11.26
CA LYS A 91 -2.22 -7.35 11.35
C LYS A 91 -1.75 -8.40 10.36
N GLU A 92 -1.32 -7.98 9.17
CA GLU A 92 -0.73 -8.90 8.19
C GLU A 92 0.57 -9.51 8.72
N PHE A 93 1.44 -8.72 9.36
CA PHE A 93 2.71 -9.21 9.91
C PHE A 93 2.57 -9.98 11.20
N GLU A 94 1.54 -9.70 12.00
CA GLU A 94 1.14 -10.55 13.13
C GLU A 94 0.65 -11.92 12.64
N ARG A 95 -0.18 -11.93 11.60
CA ARG A 95 -0.67 -13.17 10.98
C ARG A 95 0.43 -13.96 10.27
N TYR A 96 1.40 -13.26 9.67
CA TYR A 96 2.44 -13.83 8.83
C TYR A 96 3.86 -13.39 9.27
N PRO A 97 4.33 -13.82 10.46
CA PRO A 97 5.56 -13.30 11.08
C PRO A 97 6.83 -13.58 10.25
N LYS A 98 6.89 -14.71 9.55
CA LYS A 98 8.02 -15.03 8.66
C LYS A 98 8.25 -13.99 7.56
N TYR A 99 7.17 -13.33 7.10
CA TYR A 99 7.30 -12.26 6.11
C TYR A 99 7.87 -11.00 6.76
N LYS A 100 7.47 -10.66 8.00
CA LYS A 100 8.06 -9.56 8.79
C LYS A 100 9.58 -9.73 8.87
N GLU A 101 10.03 -10.91 9.28
CA GLU A 101 11.45 -11.26 9.39
C GLU A 101 12.17 -11.14 8.03
N ALA A 102 11.53 -11.59 6.94
CA ALA A 102 12.09 -11.50 5.61
C ALA A 102 12.27 -10.05 5.14
N TYR A 103 11.31 -9.16 5.44
CA TYR A 103 11.42 -7.73 5.17
C TYR A 103 12.57 -7.09 5.93
N ILE A 104 12.66 -7.34 7.24
CA ILE A 104 13.75 -6.82 8.10
C ILE A 104 15.11 -7.24 7.54
N ARG A 105 15.28 -8.54 7.24
CA ARG A 105 16.50 -9.07 6.64
C ARG A 105 16.82 -8.45 5.28
N ALA A 106 15.80 -8.16 4.47
CA ALA A 106 16.01 -7.49 3.19
C ALA A 106 16.49 -6.05 3.39
N PHE A 107 15.96 -5.34 4.39
CA PHE A 107 16.44 -4.01 4.75
C PHE A 107 17.88 -4.02 5.28
N ASP A 108 18.27 -5.02 6.08
CA ASP A 108 19.67 -5.16 6.50
C ASP A 108 20.61 -5.30 5.29
N LYS A 109 20.26 -6.18 4.33
CA LYS A 109 21.05 -6.34 3.10
C LYS A 109 21.09 -5.07 2.26
N MET A 110 19.98 -4.33 2.22
CA MET A 110 19.92 -3.03 1.55
C MET A 110 20.91 -2.04 2.18
N LEU A 111 21.00 -1.97 3.51
CA LEU A 111 21.93 -1.06 4.19
C LEU A 111 23.39 -1.40 3.89
N ILE A 112 23.75 -2.69 3.92
CA ILE A 112 25.10 -3.17 3.56
C ILE A 112 25.49 -2.71 2.14
N GLU A 113 24.60 -2.89 1.17
CA GLU A 113 24.88 -2.51 -0.22
C GLU A 113 24.92 -0.99 -0.41
N ARG A 114 24.13 -0.23 0.36
CA ARG A 114 24.19 1.25 0.35
C ARG A 114 25.53 1.76 0.86
N GLU A 115 26.02 1.20 1.95
CA GLU A 115 27.34 1.54 2.52
C GLU A 115 28.46 1.19 1.54
N ARG A 116 28.41 0.00 0.94
CA ARG A 116 29.35 -0.41 -0.12
C ARG A 116 29.41 0.58 -1.28
N ARG A 117 28.28 1.19 -1.65
CA ARG A 117 28.19 2.19 -2.72
C ARG A 117 28.52 3.62 -2.26
N GLY A 118 28.87 3.82 -0.99
CA GLY A 118 29.14 5.16 -0.43
C GLY A 118 27.89 6.05 -0.32
N LEU A 119 26.68 5.46 -0.31
CA LEU A 119 25.44 6.22 -0.15
C LEU A 119 25.25 6.58 1.33
N LYS A 120 24.92 7.84 1.59
CA LYS A 120 24.61 8.30 2.96
C LYS A 120 23.32 7.63 3.47
N ASN A 121 23.39 7.02 4.65
CA ASN A 121 22.22 6.54 5.38
C ASN A 121 21.68 7.67 6.27
N ARG A 122 20.35 7.72 6.43
CA ARG A 122 19.69 8.63 7.38
C ARG A 122 19.82 8.05 8.80
N ASP A 123 19.60 8.87 9.82
CA ASP A 123 19.69 8.39 11.22
C ASP A 123 18.72 7.26 11.56
N LEU A 124 17.57 7.21 10.90
CA LEU A 124 16.57 6.14 11.02
C LEU A 124 16.95 4.86 10.28
N TRP A 125 18.02 4.88 9.48
CA TRP A 125 18.42 3.79 8.58
C TRP A 125 19.75 3.17 9.05
N LYS A 126 19.83 2.84 10.35
CA LYS A 126 21.01 2.20 10.96
C LYS A 126 20.92 0.68 10.99
N THR A 127 19.72 0.13 11.10
CA THR A 127 19.45 -1.32 11.13
C THR A 127 18.17 -1.62 10.34
N GLY A 128 18.04 -2.84 9.84
CA GLY A 128 16.87 -3.28 9.08
C GLY A 128 15.58 -3.15 9.89
N ILE A 129 15.63 -3.34 11.20
CA ILE A 129 14.48 -3.11 12.09
C ILE A 129 14.07 -1.64 12.14
N LYS A 130 15.02 -0.70 12.18
CA LYS A 130 14.69 0.74 12.16
C LYS A 130 14.15 1.19 10.82
N VAL A 131 14.68 0.64 9.72
CA VAL A 131 14.11 0.86 8.38
C VAL A 131 12.70 0.28 8.31
N PHE A 132 12.46 -0.90 8.87
CA PHE A 132 11.14 -1.52 8.95
C PHE A 132 10.15 -0.63 9.73
N LYS A 133 10.54 -0.12 10.91
CA LYS A 133 9.71 0.80 11.70
C LYS A 133 9.38 2.08 10.93
N TRP A 134 10.38 2.71 10.31
CA TRP A 134 10.17 3.87 9.43
C TRP A 134 9.20 3.55 8.30
N TRP A 135 9.37 2.40 7.65
CA TRP A 135 8.53 1.96 6.54
C TRP A 135 7.11 1.62 6.99
N MET A 136 6.92 1.15 8.22
CA MET A 136 5.63 0.92 8.85
C MET A 136 4.97 2.18 9.41
N GLU A 137 5.62 3.35 9.25
CA GLU A 137 5.15 4.64 9.77
C GLU A 137 4.93 4.60 11.30
N ASP A 138 5.76 3.82 11.99
CA ASP A 138 5.71 3.68 13.44
C ASP A 138 6.02 5.02 14.14
N LYS A 139 5.12 5.47 15.01
CA LYS A 139 5.21 6.73 15.74
C LYS A 139 5.93 6.61 17.08
N ASN A 140 6.24 5.39 17.52
CA ASN A 140 6.93 5.18 18.78
C ASN A 140 8.40 5.59 18.73
N ILE A 141 8.94 5.88 19.90
CA ILE A 141 10.36 6.19 20.07
C ILE A 141 11.14 4.87 20.09
N ASP A 142 12.33 4.87 19.47
CA ASP A 142 13.24 3.71 19.52
C ASP A 142 13.53 3.29 20.97
N GLY A 143 13.30 2.02 21.29
CA GLY A 143 13.50 1.46 22.64
C GLY A 143 12.33 1.65 23.61
N GLN A 144 11.20 2.20 23.16
CA GLN A 144 9.98 2.23 23.96
C GLN A 144 9.49 0.79 24.20
N LEU A 145 9.20 0.46 25.45
CA LEU A 145 8.67 -0.84 25.86
C LEU A 145 7.19 -0.70 26.23
N ALA A 146 6.42 -1.75 25.98
CA ALA A 146 5.02 -1.89 26.38
C ALA A 146 4.84 -3.13 27.25
N PHE A 147 3.77 -3.12 28.04
CA PHE A 147 3.34 -4.26 28.84
C PHE A 147 2.18 -4.94 28.14
N GLY A 148 2.29 -6.25 27.94
CA GLY A 148 1.21 -7.12 27.50
C GLY A 148 0.18 -7.35 28.59
N GLU A 149 -0.95 -7.93 28.20
CA GLU A 149 -2.06 -8.27 29.10
C GLU A 149 -1.65 -9.31 30.16
N ASP A 150 -0.65 -10.13 29.84
CA ASP A 150 0.00 -11.13 30.70
C ASP A 150 1.27 -10.62 31.39
N MET A 151 1.48 -9.30 31.43
CA MET A 151 2.68 -8.64 31.95
C MET A 151 3.97 -8.94 31.17
N GLU A 152 3.89 -9.48 29.94
CA GLU A 152 5.06 -9.60 29.08
C GLU A 152 5.58 -8.21 28.68
N ILE A 153 6.90 -8.02 28.76
CA ILE A 153 7.55 -6.78 28.31
C ILE A 153 7.98 -6.98 26.86
N TYR A 154 7.43 -6.17 25.95
CA TYR A 154 7.78 -6.21 24.54
C TYR A 154 8.12 -4.82 24.01
N GLU A 155 8.84 -4.76 22.88
CA GLU A 155 9.14 -3.49 22.22
C GLU A 155 7.86 -2.91 21.63
N ALA A 156 7.49 -1.70 22.06
CA ALA A 156 6.27 -1.05 21.65
C ALA A 156 6.33 -0.76 20.14
N TYR A 157 5.46 -1.42 19.38
CA TYR A 157 5.11 -1.00 18.03
C TYR A 157 3.87 -0.12 18.11
N THR A 158 3.59 0.67 17.07
CA THR A 158 2.32 1.41 17.01
C THR A 158 1.20 0.38 16.92
N ASP A 159 0.79 -0.11 18.09
CA ASP A 159 -0.20 -1.15 18.25
C ASP A 159 -1.56 -0.51 18.06
N TYR A 160 -2.19 -0.83 16.94
CA TYR A 160 -3.59 -0.50 16.65
C TYR A 160 -4.56 -1.08 17.69
N ILE A 161 -4.09 -1.95 18.59
CA ILE A 161 -4.88 -2.56 19.67
C ILE A 161 -5.32 -1.51 20.70
N ASN A 162 -4.59 -0.40 20.86
CA ASN A 162 -4.90 0.63 21.87
C ASN A 162 -5.65 1.87 21.35
N PHE A 163 -6.10 1.87 20.08
CA PHE A 163 -6.86 2.99 19.49
C PHE A 163 -8.30 2.62 19.07
N ARG A 164 -8.89 1.61 19.73
CA ARG A 164 -10.33 1.33 19.66
C ARG A 164 -11.04 1.71 20.94
#